data_AF-A0A821GNA1-F1
#
_entry.id   AF-A0A821GNA1-F1
#
_cell.length_a   1.000
_cell.length_b   1.000
_cell.length_c   1.000
_cell.angle_alpha   90.00
_cell.angle_beta   90.00
_cell.angle_gamma   90.00
#
_symmetry.space_group_name_H-M   'P 1'
#
loop_
_entity.id
_entity.type
_entity.pdbx_description
1 polymer ?
#
loop_
_entity_poly.entity_id
_entity_poly.type
_entity_poly.pdbx_seq_one_letter_code
_entity_poly.pdbx_strand_id
1 'polypeptide(L)'
;DPRVVLGLFTYGGVDGTNEIDIEVAKWGRTEVVASNYFYTVYPHTLGIAQPVSNGTRISLQGTYTTHQFTWTSDKVSFLGQHGFMTSPTENIFYSYQTPTAFAPSIPYTSAPLHMNLWLFQGKPPMNGQTVEIVIMTSSIPKHSGLLVIHIV
;
A
#
# COMPACT_ATOMS: atom_id res chain seq x y z
N ASP A 1 -11.08 -10.98 -1.18
CA ASP A 1 -12.49 -10.97 -0.75
C ASP A 1 -13.00 -9.52 -0.71
N PRO A 2 -14.28 -9.19 -0.98
CA PRO A 2 -14.75 -7.81 -0.90
C PRO A 2 -14.80 -7.20 0.50
N ARG A 3 -14.70 -8.01 1.56
CA ARG A 3 -14.87 -7.59 2.95
C ARG A 3 -13.60 -7.70 3.78
N VAL A 4 -12.46 -7.95 3.14
CA VAL A 4 -11.16 -8.04 3.82
C VAL A 4 -10.25 -6.94 3.29
N VAL A 5 -9.55 -6.31 4.22
CA VAL A 5 -8.58 -5.26 3.95
C VAL A 5 -7.26 -5.67 4.59
N LEU A 6 -6.23 -5.75 3.75
CA LEU A 6 -4.84 -5.78 4.20
C LEU A 6 -4.27 -4.38 4.02
N GLY A 7 -3.81 -3.78 5.11
CA GLY A 7 -3.08 -2.51 5.10
C GLY A 7 -1.62 -2.73 5.46
N LEU A 8 -0.73 -2.14 4.67
CA LEU A 8 0.72 -2.09 4.89
C LEU A 8 1.12 -0.63 4.82
N PHE A 9 1.55 -0.05 5.93
CA PHE A 9 1.58 1.41 6.01
C PHE A 9 2.61 1.94 6.98
N THR A 10 3.13 3.14 6.72
CA THR A 10 3.80 3.92 7.76
C THR A 10 2.81 4.92 8.32
N TYR A 11 2.71 5.05 9.64
CA TYR A 11 1.83 6.01 10.28
C TYR A 11 2.54 6.70 11.44
N GLY A 12 2.49 8.03 11.46
CA GLY A 12 2.96 8.85 12.57
C GLY A 12 2.12 10.10 12.68
N GLY A 13 2.03 10.72 13.86
CA GLY A 13 1.30 11.98 14.01
C GLY A 13 -0.20 11.82 14.26
N VAL A 14 -0.98 12.76 13.72
CA VAL A 14 -2.44 12.87 13.92
C VAL A 14 -3.17 12.10 12.83
N ASP A 15 -4.32 11.51 13.15
CA ASP A 15 -5.19 10.84 12.19
C ASP A 15 -5.40 11.69 10.93
N GLY A 16 -5.26 11.07 9.76
CA GLY A 16 -5.28 11.74 8.46
C GLY A 16 -4.01 12.51 8.09
N THR A 17 -2.87 12.27 8.77
CA THR A 17 -1.58 12.89 8.44
C THR A 17 -0.41 11.92 8.51
N ASN A 18 0.69 12.26 7.83
CA ASN A 18 1.97 11.56 7.84
C ASN A 18 1.82 10.04 7.71
N GLU A 19 1.03 9.64 6.72
CA GLU A 19 0.70 8.23 6.43
C GLU A 19 0.95 7.91 4.96
N ILE A 20 1.49 6.71 4.72
CA ILE A 20 1.79 6.16 3.40
C ILE A 20 1.28 4.73 3.40
N ASP A 21 0.32 4.43 2.52
CA ASP A 21 -0.40 3.17 2.51
C ASP A 21 -0.17 2.38 1.23
N ILE A 22 -0.06 1.07 1.40
CA ILE A 22 -0.29 0.06 0.39
C ILE A 22 -1.44 -0.82 0.90
N GLU A 23 -2.55 -0.83 0.17
CA GLU A 23 -3.76 -1.54 0.59
C GLU A 23 -4.21 -2.55 -0.46
N VAL A 24 -4.52 -3.77 -0.02
CA VAL A 24 -5.23 -4.77 -0.82
C VAL A 24 -6.64 -4.90 -0.27
N ALA A 25 -7.60 -4.31 -0.97
CA ALA A 25 -8.99 -4.23 -0.54
C ALA A 25 -9.92 -3.95 -1.72
N LYS A 26 -11.10 -4.60 -1.78
CA LYS A 26 -12.15 -4.16 -2.72
C LYS A 26 -13.16 -3.20 -2.12
N TRP A 27 -13.05 -2.86 -0.83
CA TRP A 27 -13.94 -1.90 -0.16
C TRP A 27 -15.43 -2.20 -0.34
N GLY A 28 -15.81 -3.47 -0.18
CA GLY A 28 -17.19 -3.95 -0.35
C GLY A 28 -17.63 -4.19 -1.80
N ARG A 29 -16.83 -3.80 -2.80
CA ARG A 29 -17.17 -3.95 -4.22
C ARG A 29 -17.09 -5.39 -4.68
N THR A 30 -18.17 -5.89 -5.28
CA THR A 30 -18.27 -7.27 -5.79
C THR A 30 -17.97 -7.38 -7.27
N GLU A 31 -17.91 -6.26 -7.98
CA GLU A 31 -17.66 -6.23 -9.41
C GLU A 31 -16.27 -6.80 -9.74
N VAL A 32 -16.19 -7.59 -10.81
CA VAL A 32 -14.92 -8.18 -11.27
C VAL A 32 -13.93 -7.10 -11.71
N VAL A 33 -14.44 -5.97 -12.23
CA VAL A 33 -13.63 -4.85 -12.73
C VAL A 33 -13.21 -3.86 -11.64
N ALA A 34 -13.66 -4.04 -10.39
CA ALA A 34 -13.29 -3.13 -9.31
C ALA A 34 -11.78 -3.22 -9.01
N SER A 35 -11.16 -2.05 -8.82
CA SER A 35 -9.81 -1.96 -8.24
C SER A 35 -9.79 -2.63 -6.88
N ASN A 36 -8.69 -3.32 -6.61
CA ASN A 36 -8.49 -4.07 -5.38
C ASN A 36 -7.11 -3.85 -4.75
N TYR A 37 -6.35 -2.90 -5.29
CA TYR A 37 -5.00 -2.59 -4.87
C TYR A 37 -4.78 -1.09 -4.97
N PHE A 38 -4.39 -0.46 -3.87
CA PHE A 38 -4.37 0.99 -3.71
C PHE A 38 -3.06 1.46 -3.08
N TYR A 39 -2.62 2.63 -3.52
CA TYR A 39 -1.60 3.42 -2.87
C TYR A 39 -2.21 4.74 -2.43
N THR A 40 -1.97 5.11 -1.18
CA THR A 40 -2.46 6.39 -0.63
C THR A 40 -1.34 7.10 0.11
N VAL A 41 -1.28 8.42 -0.01
CA VAL A 41 -0.35 9.27 0.75
C VAL A 41 -1.15 10.40 1.38
N TYR A 42 -1.15 10.43 2.71
CA TYR A 42 -1.73 11.50 3.50
C TYR A 42 -0.74 12.66 3.64
N PRO A 43 -1.20 13.91 3.75
CA PRO A 43 -0.32 15.05 3.89
C PRO A 43 0.37 15.08 5.26
N HIS A 44 1.46 15.84 5.41
CA HIS A 44 2.12 16.01 6.70
C HIS A 44 1.30 16.81 7.73
N THR A 45 0.35 17.63 7.28
CA THR A 45 -0.52 18.47 8.13
C THR A 45 -1.96 18.39 7.65
N LEU A 46 -2.91 18.35 8.58
CA LEU A 46 -4.33 18.35 8.26
C LEU A 46 -4.74 19.59 7.46
N GLY A 47 -5.52 19.39 6.40
CA GLY A 47 -6.16 20.46 5.64
C GLY A 47 -5.26 21.20 4.65
N ILE A 48 -3.95 20.95 4.60
CA ILE A 48 -3.07 21.59 3.60
C ILE A 48 -3.27 21.03 2.19
N ALA A 49 -3.69 19.76 2.11
CA ALA A 49 -4.01 19.05 0.88
C ALA A 49 -4.96 17.89 1.20
N GLN A 50 -5.66 17.40 0.18
CA GLN A 50 -6.34 16.11 0.27
C GLN A 50 -5.31 14.99 0.08
N PRO A 51 -5.52 13.80 0.69
CA PRO A 51 -4.69 12.63 0.39
C PRO A 51 -4.70 12.34 -1.11
N VAL A 52 -3.55 11.93 -1.65
CA VAL A 52 -3.46 11.45 -3.02
C VAL A 52 -3.56 9.94 -3.02
N SER A 53 -4.46 9.40 -3.84
CA SER A 53 -4.67 7.96 -3.94
C SER A 53 -4.71 7.53 -5.40
N ASN A 54 -4.13 6.37 -5.68
CA ASN A 54 -4.22 5.71 -6.98
C ASN A 54 -4.47 4.22 -6.77
N GLY A 55 -5.45 3.69 -7.49
CA GLY A 55 -5.82 2.28 -7.39
C GLY A 55 -5.82 1.60 -8.74
N THR A 56 -5.43 0.33 -8.74
CA THR A 56 -5.54 -0.56 -9.89
C THR A 56 -6.24 -1.86 -9.50
N ARG A 57 -6.53 -2.66 -10.53
CA ARG A 57 -6.88 -4.06 -10.35
C ARG A 57 -5.64 -4.91 -10.58
N ILE A 58 -5.23 -5.67 -9.57
CA ILE A 58 -4.16 -6.66 -9.71
C ILE A 58 -4.71 -7.99 -10.25
N SER A 59 -4.00 -8.57 -11.22
CA SER A 59 -4.17 -9.95 -11.67
C SER A 59 -2.85 -10.68 -11.44
N LEU A 60 -2.84 -11.67 -10.56
CA LEU A 60 -1.63 -12.39 -10.20
C LEU A 60 -1.18 -13.32 -11.32
N GLN A 61 0.13 -13.32 -11.63
CA GLN A 61 0.76 -14.27 -12.57
C GLN A 61 1.45 -15.44 -11.86
N GLY A 62 1.32 -15.51 -10.53
CA GLY A 62 1.90 -16.52 -9.67
C GLY A 62 1.48 -16.27 -8.22
N THR A 63 2.11 -16.99 -7.29
CA THR A 63 1.75 -16.93 -5.87
C THR A 63 2.30 -15.70 -5.16
N TYR A 64 3.50 -15.25 -5.52
CA TYR A 64 4.17 -14.18 -4.80
C TYR A 64 4.04 -12.84 -5.52
N THR A 65 4.04 -11.78 -4.74
CA THR A 65 4.19 -10.39 -5.17
C THR A 65 5.21 -9.68 -4.31
N THR A 66 5.79 -8.60 -4.80
CA THR A 66 6.70 -7.74 -4.05
C THR A 66 6.14 -6.31 -4.08
N HIS A 67 5.93 -5.73 -2.91
CA HIS A 67 5.39 -4.38 -2.75
C HIS A 67 6.42 -3.47 -2.12
N GLN A 68 6.68 -2.32 -2.76
CA GLN A 68 7.73 -1.39 -2.38
C GLN A 68 7.29 0.07 -2.51
N PHE A 69 7.86 0.93 -1.68
CA PHE A 69 7.84 2.37 -1.91
C PHE A 69 9.19 3.00 -1.60
N THR A 70 9.45 4.15 -2.22
CA THR A 70 10.56 5.04 -1.92
C THR A 70 9.97 6.36 -1.50
N TRP A 71 10.34 6.81 -0.29
CA TRP A 71 9.88 8.05 0.29
C TRP A 71 11.05 9.03 0.42
N THR A 72 10.90 10.20 -0.19
CA THR A 72 11.83 11.33 -0.15
C THR A 72 11.08 12.59 0.28
N SER A 73 11.78 13.70 0.49
CA SER A 73 11.14 14.97 0.90
C SER A 73 10.23 15.59 -0.16
N ASP A 74 10.34 15.19 -1.42
CA ASP A 74 9.61 15.76 -2.56
C ASP A 74 8.53 14.83 -3.13
N LYS A 75 8.59 13.52 -2.85
CA LYS A 75 7.65 12.55 -3.42
C LYS A 75 7.63 11.22 -2.68
N VAL A 76 6.60 10.43 -2.97
CA VAL A 76 6.56 9.00 -2.73
C VAL A 76 6.37 8.28 -4.06
N SER A 77 7.20 7.27 -4.33
CA SER A 77 7.12 6.41 -5.51
C SER A 77 6.86 4.98 -5.07
N PHE A 78 5.91 4.30 -5.70
CA PHE A 78 5.47 2.95 -5.37
C PHE A 78 5.72 1.98 -6.53
N LEU A 79 5.99 0.72 -6.18
CA LEU A 79 6.12 -0.39 -7.10
C LEU A 79 5.41 -1.63 -6.55
N GLY A 80 4.61 -2.25 -7.41
CA GLY A 80 4.06 -3.59 -7.23
C GLY A 80 4.61 -4.49 -8.32
N GLN A 81 5.22 -5.60 -7.92
CA GLN A 81 5.88 -6.55 -8.82
C GLN A 81 5.39 -7.98 -8.60
N HIS A 82 5.35 -8.78 -9.65
CA HIS A 82 5.11 -10.22 -9.53
C HIS A 82 6.39 -10.91 -9.05
N GLY A 83 6.24 -11.98 -8.27
CA GLY A 83 7.33 -12.80 -7.76
C GLY A 83 8.04 -12.23 -6.52
N PHE A 84 9.08 -12.95 -6.10
CA PHE A 84 10.03 -12.49 -5.09
C PHE A 84 11.11 -11.66 -5.78
N MET A 85 11.06 -10.34 -5.62
CA MET A 85 11.92 -9.43 -6.34
C MET A 85 12.89 -8.73 -5.39
N THR A 86 14.15 -8.62 -5.81
CA THR A 86 15.18 -7.80 -5.13
C THR A 86 15.61 -6.59 -5.97
N SER A 87 15.25 -6.57 -7.25
CA SER A 87 15.48 -5.47 -8.18
C SER A 87 14.21 -4.63 -8.36
N PRO A 88 14.26 -3.29 -8.34
CA PRO A 88 13.10 -2.42 -8.51
C PRO A 88 12.68 -2.21 -9.98
N THR A 89 13.26 -2.94 -10.94
CA THR A 89 13.02 -2.72 -12.38
C THR A 89 12.35 -3.89 -13.11
N GLU A 90 12.10 -5.00 -12.43
CA GLU A 90 11.62 -6.24 -13.06
C GLU A 90 10.19 -6.58 -12.66
N ASN A 91 9.44 -7.25 -13.54
CA ASN A 91 8.10 -7.80 -13.24
C ASN A 91 7.09 -6.82 -12.63
N ILE A 92 7.22 -5.52 -12.94
CA ILE A 92 6.32 -4.46 -12.45
C ILE A 92 4.94 -4.64 -13.07
N PHE A 93 3.92 -4.82 -12.24
CA PHE A 93 2.52 -4.81 -12.69
C PHE A 93 1.82 -3.48 -12.36
N TYR A 94 2.35 -2.71 -11.43
CA TYR A 94 1.79 -1.41 -11.08
C TYR A 94 2.85 -0.49 -10.49
N SER A 95 2.85 0.76 -10.93
CA SER A 95 3.68 1.81 -10.38
C SER A 95 2.86 3.09 -10.22
N TYR A 96 3.20 3.87 -9.21
CA TYR A 96 2.59 5.15 -8.96
C TYR A 96 3.61 6.09 -8.36
N GLN A 97 3.47 7.38 -8.65
CA GLN A 97 4.24 8.42 -7.98
C GLN A 97 3.27 9.55 -7.64
N THR A 98 3.44 10.13 -6.45
CA THR A 98 2.68 11.32 -6.06
C THR A 98 2.85 12.44 -7.11
N PRO A 99 1.79 13.19 -7.44
CA PRO A 99 1.90 14.31 -8.38
C PRO A 99 2.87 15.37 -7.89
N THR A 100 3.57 16.06 -8.79
CA THR A 100 4.50 17.15 -8.43
C THR A 100 3.84 18.24 -7.57
N ALA A 101 2.56 18.53 -7.81
CA ALA A 101 1.80 19.49 -7.02
C ALA A 101 1.60 19.08 -5.54
N PHE A 102 1.74 17.79 -5.22
CA PHE A 102 1.64 17.28 -3.85
C PHE A 102 2.96 17.39 -3.06
N ALA A 103 4.08 17.71 -3.73
CA ALA A 103 5.40 17.80 -3.09
C ALA A 103 5.43 18.66 -1.79
N PRO A 104 4.77 19.83 -1.70
CA PRO A 104 4.74 20.63 -0.47
C PRO A 104 4.01 19.97 0.71
N SER A 105 3.26 18.88 0.44
CA SER A 105 2.41 18.19 1.41
C SER A 105 2.95 16.81 1.81
N ILE A 106 4.06 16.36 1.24
CA ILE A 106 4.64 15.05 1.51
C ILE A 106 4.91 14.86 3.01
N PRO A 107 4.53 13.70 3.60
CA PRO A 107 4.93 13.31 4.95
C PRO A 107 6.41 13.57 5.22
N TYR A 108 6.75 14.09 6.38
CA TYR A 108 8.15 14.26 6.80
C TYR A 108 8.44 13.68 8.19
N THR A 109 7.41 13.26 8.93
CA THR A 109 7.57 12.69 10.26
C THR A 109 8.00 11.24 10.13
N SER A 110 9.16 10.87 10.68
CA SER A 110 9.58 9.47 10.75
C SER A 110 8.49 8.65 11.45
N ALA A 111 8.01 7.63 10.74
CA ALA A 111 6.89 6.82 11.15
C ALA A 111 7.30 5.34 11.15
N PRO A 112 6.95 4.57 12.20
CA PRO A 112 7.13 3.13 12.19
C PRO A 112 6.29 2.49 11.08
N LEU A 113 6.76 1.33 10.63
CA LEU A 113 6.00 0.50 9.73
C LEU A 113 4.98 -0.32 10.51
N HIS A 114 3.76 -0.36 9.99
CA HIS A 114 2.62 -1.06 10.53
C HIS A 114 1.98 -1.96 9.49
N MET A 115 1.16 -2.87 10.00
CA MET A 115 0.36 -3.79 9.22
C MET A 115 -0.91 -4.13 9.98
N ASN A 116 -2.00 -4.28 9.23
CA ASN A 116 -3.24 -4.81 9.76
C ASN A 116 -3.94 -5.72 8.74
N LEU A 117 -4.75 -6.64 9.25
CA LEU A 117 -5.69 -7.44 8.47
C LEU A 117 -7.03 -7.34 9.18
N TRP A 118 -8.03 -6.76 8.53
CA TRP A 118 -9.30 -6.45 9.18
C TRP A 118 -10.52 -6.63 8.27
N LEU A 119 -11.69 -6.64 8.89
CA LEU A 119 -12.98 -6.85 8.24
C LEU A 119 -13.65 -5.52 7.90
N PHE A 120 -13.84 -5.27 6.61
CA PHE A 120 -14.54 -4.08 6.14
C PHE A 120 -15.98 -4.05 6.69
N GLN A 121 -16.31 -2.97 7.41
CA GLN A 121 -17.58 -2.81 8.13
C GLN A 121 -17.88 -3.94 9.15
N GLY A 122 -16.86 -4.64 9.65
CA GLY A 122 -17.02 -5.75 10.59
C GLY A 122 -17.71 -6.99 10.00
N LYS A 123 -17.88 -7.06 8.68
CA LYS A 123 -18.55 -8.19 8.02
C LYS A 123 -17.55 -9.32 7.74
N PRO A 124 -17.91 -10.58 8.01
CA PRO A 124 -17.02 -11.71 7.70
C PRO A 124 -16.80 -11.83 6.18
N PRO A 125 -15.71 -12.50 5.76
CA PRO A 125 -15.43 -12.79 4.35
C PRO A 125 -16.67 -13.34 3.63
N MET A 126 -16.87 -12.94 2.37
CA MET A 126 -18.09 -13.23 1.63
C MET A 126 -18.34 -14.73 1.43
N ASN A 127 -17.27 -15.52 1.32
CA ASN A 127 -17.33 -16.97 1.21
C ASN A 127 -17.36 -17.69 2.58
N GLY A 128 -17.31 -16.95 3.70
CA GLY A 128 -17.29 -17.49 5.05
C GLY A 128 -16.01 -18.24 5.43
N GLN A 129 -14.96 -18.19 4.61
CA GLN A 129 -13.69 -18.87 4.88
C GLN A 129 -12.70 -17.95 5.58
N THR A 130 -11.76 -18.55 6.31
CA THR A 130 -10.60 -17.83 6.86
C THR A 130 -9.79 -17.21 5.74
N VAL A 131 -9.29 -15.99 5.98
CA VAL A 131 -8.29 -15.35 5.13
C VAL A 131 -6.95 -15.38 5.84
N GLU A 132 -5.93 -15.83 5.12
CA GLU A 132 -4.53 -15.85 5.55
C GLU A 132 -3.72 -14.96 4.61
N ILE A 133 -2.70 -14.32 5.16
CA ILE A 133 -1.70 -13.58 4.41
C ILE A 133 -0.34 -14.02 4.93
N VAL A 134 0.53 -14.49 4.04
CA VAL A 134 1.90 -14.89 4.38
C VAL A 134 2.86 -13.81 3.93
N ILE A 135 3.65 -13.29 4.89
CA ILE A 135 4.58 -12.18 4.64
C ILE A 135 6.02 -12.64 4.87
N MET A 136 6.84 -12.39 3.87
CA MET A 136 8.28 -12.63 3.90
C MET A 136 9.00 -11.31 3.72
N THR A 137 10.11 -11.11 4.43
CA THR A 137 10.90 -9.88 4.36
C THR A 137 12.33 -10.19 3.92
N SER A 138 12.91 -9.38 3.03
CA SER A 138 14.31 -9.54 2.60
C SER A 138 15.23 -8.39 3.01
N SER A 139 14.73 -7.18 3.32
CA SER A 139 15.50 -6.08 3.94
C SER A 139 14.63 -4.87 4.33
N ILE A 140 15.10 -4.08 5.32
CA ILE A 140 14.73 -2.67 5.54
C ILE A 140 16.05 -1.89 5.58
N PRO A 141 16.47 -1.20 4.50
CA PRO A 141 17.68 -0.38 4.54
C PRO A 141 17.52 0.80 5.49
N LYS A 142 18.56 1.10 6.30
CA LYS A 142 18.54 2.17 7.31
C LYS A 142 18.33 3.60 6.76
N HIS A 143 18.38 3.82 5.44
CA HIS A 143 18.34 5.16 4.84
C HIS A 143 17.49 5.29 3.56
N SER A 144 16.71 4.26 3.22
CA SER A 144 15.75 4.30 2.13
C SER A 144 14.62 3.34 2.51
N GLY A 145 13.39 3.82 2.56
CA GLY A 145 12.20 3.11 3.03
C GLY A 145 11.76 1.95 2.13
N LEU A 146 12.70 1.13 1.67
CA LEU A 146 12.43 -0.07 0.89
C LEU A 146 11.78 -1.09 1.81
N LEU A 147 10.46 -1.07 1.82
CA LEU A 147 9.66 -2.15 2.33
C LEU A 147 9.50 -3.16 1.21
N VAL A 148 9.82 -4.43 1.44
CA VAL A 148 9.48 -5.53 0.53
C VAL A 148 8.52 -6.43 1.27
N ILE A 149 7.23 -6.37 0.90
CA ILE A 149 6.21 -7.27 1.45
C ILE A 149 5.80 -8.25 0.37
N HIS A 150 5.80 -9.52 0.75
CA HIS A 150 5.25 -10.60 -0.05
C HIS A 150 3.84 -10.92 0.42
N ILE A 151 2.91 -11.06 -0.51
CA ILE A 151 1.55 -11.54 -0.27
C ILE A 151 1.38 -12.81 -1.10
N VAL A 152 0.92 -13.88 -0.43
CA VAL A 152 0.51 -15.17 -0.99
C VAL A 152 -0.99 -15.21 -1.17
#